data_AF-A0A840QRT4-F1
#
_entry.id   AF-A0A840QRT4-F1
#
_cell.length_a   1.000
_cell.length_b   1.000
_cell.length_c   1.000
_cell.angle_alpha   90.00
_cell.angle_beta   90.00
_cell.angle_gamma   90.00
#
_symmetry.space_group_name_H-M   'P 1'
#
loop_
_entity.id
_entity.type
_entity.pdbx_description
1 polymer ?
#
loop_
_entity_poly.entity_id
_entity_poly.type
_entity_poly.pdbx_seq_one_letter_code
_entity_poly.pdbx_strand_id
1 'polypeptide(L)' 'MHQQKLQAKMNDYFRFAFVLLALTGFMAVGLIIPDAGLSTGQYPVFIALIIGSLVTSVYFHAKAIRLRSKINKDESEHL' A
#
# COMPACT_ATOMS: atom_id res chain seq x y z
N MET A 1 23.82 -2.37 -14.07
CA MET A 1 23.61 -1.94 -12.66
C MET A 1 22.35 -1.10 -12.42
N HIS A 2 21.88 -0.26 -13.36
CA HIS A 2 20.71 0.61 -13.12
C HIS A 2 19.37 -0.15 -13.04
N GLN A 3 19.17 -1.15 -13.90
CA GLN A 3 17.93 -1.94 -13.97
C GLN A 3 17.67 -2.80 -12.71
N GLN A 4 18.73 -3.42 -12.16
CA GLN A 4 18.63 -4.18 -10.89
C GLN A 4 18.19 -3.30 -9.72
N LYS A 5 18.69 -2.05 -9.63
CA LYS A 5 18.25 -1.08 -8.62
C LYS A 5 16.79 -0.68 -8.79
N LEU A 6 16.34 -0.55 -10.04
CA LEU A 6 14.95 -0.21 -10.37
C LEU A 6 13.98 -1.34 -10.00
N GLN A 7 14.35 -2.60 -10.30
CA GLN A 7 13.59 -3.78 -9.90
C GLN A 7 13.52 -3.96 -8.39
N ALA A 8 14.64 -3.78 -7.67
CA ALA A 8 14.65 -3.83 -6.21
C ALA A 8 13.68 -2.79 -5.62
N LYS A 9 13.74 -1.54 -6.13
CA LYS A 9 12.85 -0.46 -5.68
C LYS A 9 11.37 -0.73 -5.99
N MET A 10 11.07 -1.34 -7.13
CA MET A 10 9.71 -1.80 -7.47
C MET A 10 9.21 -2.84 -6.48
N ASN A 11 10.04 -3.83 -6.16
CA ASN A 11 9.71 -4.90 -5.24
C ASN A 11 9.44 -4.36 -3.82
N ASP A 12 10.22 -3.37 -3.38
CA ASP A 12 9.97 -2.68 -2.11
C ASP A 12 8.61 -1.97 -2.11
N TYR A 13 8.24 -1.25 -3.19
CA TYR A 13 6.93 -0.62 -3.28
C TYR A 13 5.77 -1.64 -3.24
N PHE A 14 5.93 -2.81 -3.87
CA PHE A 14 4.93 -3.89 -3.79
C PHE A 14 4.82 -4.44 -2.36
N ARG A 15 5.96 -4.68 -1.69
CA ARG A 15 5.99 -5.14 -0.30
C ARG A 15 5.31 -4.16 0.64
N PHE A 16 5.65 -2.87 0.53
CA PHE A 16 5.03 -1.84 1.36
C PHE A 16 3.53 -1.73 1.10
N ALA A 17 3.08 -1.74 -0.15
CA ALA A 17 1.65 -1.73 -0.46
C ALA A 17 0.91 -2.90 0.18
N PHE A 18 1.46 -4.12 0.08
CA PHE A 18 0.85 -5.32 0.64
C PHE A 18 0.80 -5.30 2.17
N VAL A 19 1.92 -4.93 2.83
CA VAL A 19 1.97 -4.81 4.30
C VAL A 19 0.98 -3.76 4.79
N LEU A 20 0.91 -2.60 4.13
CA LEU A 20 -0.02 -1.53 4.50
C LEU A 20 -1.48 -1.96 4.30
N LEU A 21 -1.77 -2.73 3.24
CA LEU A 21 -3.10 -3.26 2.97
C LEU A 21 -3.53 -4.27 4.03
N ALA A 22 -2.65 -5.21 4.38
CA ALA A 22 -2.90 -6.20 5.43
C ALA A 22 -3.12 -5.52 6.79
N LEU A 23 -2.28 -4.54 7.12
CA LEU A 23 -2.41 -3.75 8.35
C LEU A 23 -3.75 -2.99 8.39
N THR A 24 -4.13 -2.37 7.27
CA THR A 24 -5.41 -1.65 7.16
C THR A 24 -6.60 -2.59 7.32
N GLY A 25 -6.54 -3.79 6.73
CA GLY A 25 -7.55 -4.83 6.90
C GLY A 25 -7.69 -5.25 8.36
N PHE A 26 -6.57 -5.45 9.06
CA PHE A 26 -6.57 -5.79 10.48
C PHE A 26 -7.18 -4.66 11.35
N MET A 27 -6.82 -3.40 11.07
CA MET A 27 -7.42 -2.25 11.75
C MET A 27 -8.94 -2.15 11.51
N ALA A 28 -9.40 -2.45 10.29
CA ALA A 28 -10.82 -2.46 9.96
C ALA A 28 -11.61 -3.52 10.74
N VAL A 29 -11.03 -4.70 10.98
CA VAL A 29 -11.64 -5.73 11.86
C VAL A 29 -11.86 -5.18 13.26
N GLY A 30 -10.91 -4.40 13.79
CA GLY A 30 -11.06 -3.75 15.11
C GLY A 30 -12.22 -2.76 15.20
N LEU A 31 -12.69 -2.21 14.07
CA LEU A 31 -13.85 -1.33 14.02
C LEU A 31 -15.19 -2.10 14.01
N ILE A 32 -15.17 -3.33 13.49
CA ILE A 32 -16.36 -4.19 13.35
C ILE A 32 -16.73 -4.83 14.69
N ILE A 33 -15.75 -5.03 15.59
CA ILE A 33 -15.96 -5.64 16.91
C ILE A 33 -16.63 -4.61 17.84
N PRO A 34 -17.91 -4.80 18.23
CA PRO A 34 -18.55 -3.95 19.23
C PRO A 34 -17.93 -4.20 20.61
N ASP A 35 -17.97 -3.20 21.50
CA ASP A 35 -17.38 -3.21 22.86
C ASP A 35 -15.83 -3.22 22.95
N ALA A 36 -15.12 -2.89 21.87
CA ALA A 36 -13.65 -2.74 21.90
C ALA A 36 -13.13 -1.52 22.71
N GLY A 37 -13.97 -0.85 23.51
CA GLY A 37 -13.59 0.28 24.35
C GLY A 37 -13.35 1.60 23.61
N LEU A 38 -13.69 1.69 22.32
CA LEU A 38 -13.63 2.94 21.57
C LEU A 38 -14.77 3.87 22.00
N SER A 39 -14.43 5.05 22.49
CA SER A 39 -15.42 6.09 22.76
C SER A 39 -16.02 6.60 21.44
N THR A 40 -17.30 7.00 21.44
CA THR A 40 -18.02 7.51 20.26
C THR A 40 -17.26 8.62 19.52
N GLY A 41 -16.47 9.44 20.23
CA GLY A 41 -15.63 10.49 19.64
C GLY A 41 -14.37 9.99 18.91
N GLN A 42 -13.95 8.75 19.13
CA GLN A 42 -12.72 8.17 18.55
C GLN A 42 -12.98 7.43 17.22
N TYR A 43 -14.23 7.01 16.96
CA TYR A 43 -14.62 6.33 15.73
C TYR A 43 -14.27 7.11 14.45
N PRO A 44 -14.56 8.43 14.33
CA PRO A 44 -14.23 9.18 13.14
C PRO A 44 -12.72 9.22 12.85
N VAL A 45 -11.91 9.31 13.92
CA VAL A 45 -10.43 9.35 13.82
C VAL A 45 -9.90 8.00 13.33
N PHE A 46 -10.40 6.89 13.87
CA PHE A 46 -10.03 5.55 13.42
C PHE A 46 -10.41 5.29 11.96
N ILE A 47 -11.62 5.69 11.57
CA ILE A 47 -12.09 5.59 10.18
C ILE A 47 -11.19 6.41 9.25
N ALA A 48 -10.84 7.64 9.63
CA ALA A 48 -9.93 8.49 8.86
C ALA A 48 -8.53 7.86 8.72
N LEU A 49 -8.00 7.23 9.77
CA LEU A 49 -6.73 6.50 9.72
C LEU A 49 -6.77 5.29 8.79
N ILE A 50 -7.85 4.50 8.84
CA ILE A 50 -8.05 3.36 7.94
C ILE A 50 -8.10 3.85 6.49
N ILE A 51 -8.92 4.87 6.19
CA ILE A 51 -9.03 5.44 4.84
C ILE A 51 -7.67 6.00 4.37
N GLY A 52 -6.98 6.77 5.22
CA GLY A 52 -5.66 7.32 4.89
C GLY A 52 -4.62 6.25 4.62
N SER A 53 -4.63 5.17 5.40
CA SER A 53 -3.75 4.01 5.19
C SER A 53 -4.07 3.29 3.90
N LEU A 54 -5.34 3.11 3.57
CA LEU A 54 -5.80 2.46 2.34
C LEU A 54 -5.41 3.28 1.10
N VAL A 55 -5.60 4.60 1.12
CA VAL A 55 -5.16 5.51 0.07
C VAL A 55 -3.64 5.43 -0.13
N THR A 56 -2.88 5.39 0.96
CA THR A 56 -1.41 5.28 0.91
C THR A 56 -0.96 3.94 0.32
N SER A 57 -1.64 2.85 0.66
CA SER A 57 -1.40 1.51 0.09
C SER A 57 -1.61 1.51 -1.43
N VAL A 58 -2.75 2.05 -1.88
CA VAL A 58 -3.08 2.17 -3.31
C VAL A 58 -2.06 3.05 -4.03
N TYR A 59 -1.61 4.15 -3.42
CA TYR A 59 -0.57 5.01 -3.97
C TYR A 59 0.74 4.25 -4.22
N PHE A 60 1.22 3.47 -3.23
CA PHE A 60 2.43 2.67 -3.39
C PHE A 60 2.26 1.57 -4.44
N HIS A 61 1.09 0.93 -4.49
CA HIS A 61 0.78 -0.06 -5.51
C HIS A 61 0.81 0.55 -6.92
N ALA A 62 0.19 1.71 -7.11
CA ALA A 62 0.19 2.43 -8.39
C ALA A 62 1.60 2.85 -8.81
N LYS A 63 2.45 3.32 -7.87
CA LYS A 63 3.87 3.61 -8.13
C LYS A 63 4.63 2.36 -8.58
N ALA A 64 4.41 1.22 -7.92
CA ALA A 64 5.04 -0.05 -8.27
C ALA A 64 4.67 -0.51 -9.69
N ILE A 65 3.39 -0.43 -10.05
CA ILE A 65 2.90 -0.76 -11.40
C ILE A 65 3.52 0.14 -12.46
N ARG A 66 3.58 1.46 -12.21
CA ARG A 66 4.22 2.41 -13.14
C ARG A 66 5.71 2.10 -13.33
N LEU A 67 6.40 1.72 -12.26
CA LEU A 67 7.82 1.35 -12.34
C LEU A 67 8.02 0.04 -13.11
N ARG A 68 7.17 -0.95 -12.87
CA ARG A 68 7.14 -2.21 -13.63
C ARG A 68 6.94 -1.97 -15.13
N SER A 69 6.00 -1.10 -15.48
CA SER A 69 5.73 -0.76 -16.88
C SER A 69 6.92 -0.07 -17.55
N LYS A 70 7.68 0.75 -16.83
CA LYS A 70 8.92 1.36 -17.36
C LYS A 70 10.01 0.31 -17.60
N ILE A 71 10.25 -0.56 -16.62
CA ILE A 71 11.25 -1.64 -16.74
C ILE A 71 10.94 -2.53 -17.95
N ASN A 72 9.67 -2.93 -18.12
CA ASN A 72 9.27 -3.76 -19.27
C ASN A 72 9.44 -3.05 -20.62
N LYS A 73 9.22 -1.74 -20.70
CA LYS A 73 9.41 -0.97 -21.95
C LYS A 73 10.90 -0.85 -22.31
N ASP A 74 11.73 -0.53 -21.33
CA ASP A 74 13.18 -0.47 -21.51
C ASP A 74 13.75 -1.85 -21.95
N GLU A 75 13.20 -2.95 -21.44
CA GLU A 75 13.58 -4.31 -21.84
C GLU A 75 13.19 -4.63 -23.29
N SER A 76 12.04 -4.15 -23.77
CA SER A 76 11.57 -4.38 -25.15
C SER A 76 12.25 -3.53 -26.23
N GLU A 77 12.81 -2.37 -25.90
CA GLU A 77 13.53 -1.50 -26.87
C GLU A 77 15.02 -1.87 -27.03
N HIS A 78 15.55 -2.74 -26.16
CA HIS A 78 16.93 -3.22 -26.20
C HIS A 78 17.07 -4.66 -26.73
N LEU A 79 16.00 -5.25 -27.25
CA LEU A 79 15.96 -6.53 -27.99
C LEU A 79 15.86 -6.27 -29.50
#